data_AF-U7VAR6-F1
#
_entry.id   AF-U7VAR6-F1
#
_cell.length_a   1.000
_cell.length_b   1.000
_cell.length_c   1.000
_cell.angle_alpha   90.00
_cell.angle_beta   90.00
_cell.angle_gamma   90.00
#
_symmetry.space_group_name_H-M   'P 1'
#
loop_
_entity.id
_entity.type
_entity.pdbx_description
1 polymer ?
#
loop_
_entity_poly.entity_id
_entity_poly.type
_entity_poly.pdbx_seq_one_letter_code
_entity_poly.pdbx_strand_id
1 'polypeptide(L)'
;MQKLKEQIKIIQKYKSKAQAIKYNAMILGIQNYYNIATMVNIDLGRIGYILTRILKNRLGKGNYKKDILYERRYSKYNYKVWNVNKITLFTLDACKFKVPKQYSPKKKTRIEIDRLYRYTELGDKNWEVLRAKVRYMYNSKCAVTNEYINGNNNFHIHHIIPQKNGGKDTLENLILLKPEVHRALHSKNAIEYYEGNQTYKMLLESLSKYI
;
A
#
# COMPACT_ATOMS: atom_id res chain seq x y z
N MET A 1 2.71 -2.03 -28.92
CA MET A 1 1.77 -3.11 -29.35
C MET A 1 2.44 -4.46 -29.61
N GLN A 2 3.66 -4.50 -30.19
CA GLN A 2 4.43 -5.73 -30.49
C GLN A 2 4.46 -6.74 -29.32
N LYS A 3 4.88 -6.28 -28.13
CA LYS A 3 4.99 -7.08 -26.91
C LYS A 3 3.68 -7.77 -26.49
N LEU A 4 2.53 -7.11 -26.66
CA LEU A 4 1.23 -7.74 -26.35
C LEU A 4 0.90 -8.86 -27.33
N LYS A 5 1.22 -8.68 -28.62
CA LYS A 5 1.01 -9.71 -29.64
C LYS A 5 1.87 -10.94 -29.35
N GLU A 6 3.13 -10.73 -28.96
CA GLU A 6 4.04 -11.79 -28.53
C GLU A 6 3.54 -12.51 -27.28
N GLN A 7 3.09 -11.77 -26.27
CA GLN A 7 2.55 -12.38 -25.06
C GLN A 7 1.31 -13.24 -25.33
N ILE A 8 0.43 -12.83 -26.27
CA ILE A 8 -0.71 -13.67 -26.69
C ILE A 8 -0.23 -14.97 -27.37
N LYS A 9 0.86 -14.92 -28.17
CA LYS A 9 1.46 -16.14 -28.74
C LYS A 9 2.00 -17.08 -27.65
N ILE A 10 2.64 -16.52 -26.62
CA ILE A 10 3.14 -17.30 -25.47
C ILE A 10 1.98 -17.92 -24.69
N ILE A 11 0.89 -17.17 -24.47
CA ILE A 11 -0.32 -17.67 -23.83
C ILE A 11 -0.93 -18.83 -24.64
N GLN A 12 -0.98 -18.72 -25.97
CA GLN A 12 -1.49 -19.78 -26.83
C GLN A 12 -0.70 -21.08 -26.66
N LYS A 13 0.63 -21.00 -26.52
CA LYS A 13 1.53 -22.15 -26.38
C LYS A 13 1.47 -22.79 -24.99
N TYR A 14 1.57 -22.00 -23.92
CA TYR A 14 1.76 -22.54 -22.56
C TYR A 14 0.49 -22.52 -21.69
N LYS A 15 -0.56 -21.77 -22.09
CA LYS A 15 -1.88 -21.65 -21.43
C LYS A 15 -1.85 -21.63 -19.90
N SER A 16 -0.80 -21.06 -19.31
CA SER A 16 -0.57 -21.11 -17.87
C SER A 16 -1.13 -19.88 -17.17
N LYS A 17 -1.46 -20.05 -15.88
CA LYS A 17 -1.93 -18.98 -15.01
C LYS A 17 -0.94 -17.79 -14.98
N ALA A 18 0.35 -18.09 -14.89
CA ALA A 18 1.41 -17.08 -14.85
C ALA A 18 1.43 -16.20 -16.12
N GLN A 19 1.24 -16.80 -17.31
CA GLN A 19 1.26 -16.04 -18.56
C GLN A 19 0.02 -15.15 -18.72
N ALA A 20 -1.14 -15.60 -18.24
CA ALA A 20 -2.36 -14.79 -18.19
C ALA A 20 -2.21 -13.60 -17.24
N ILE A 21 -1.63 -13.81 -16.05
CA ILE A 21 -1.33 -12.72 -15.09
C ILE A 21 -0.36 -11.71 -15.70
N LYS A 22 0.71 -12.20 -16.36
CA LYS A 22 1.69 -11.34 -17.03
C LYS A 22 1.04 -10.46 -18.09
N TYR A 23 0.15 -11.02 -18.91
CA TYR A 23 -0.62 -10.23 -19.88
C TYR A 23 -1.53 -9.19 -19.22
N ASN A 24 -2.26 -9.57 -18.18
CA ASN A 24 -3.12 -8.64 -17.44
C ASN A 24 -2.33 -7.49 -16.81
N ALA A 25 -1.12 -7.77 -16.30
CA ALA A 25 -0.21 -6.75 -15.78
C ALA A 25 0.24 -5.78 -16.88
N MET A 26 0.52 -6.26 -18.09
CA MET A 26 0.87 -5.40 -19.23
C MET A 26 -0.29 -4.48 -19.63
N ILE A 27 -1.50 -5.02 -19.75
CA ILE A 27 -2.71 -4.23 -20.05
C ILE A 27 -2.94 -3.18 -18.97
N LEU A 28 -2.81 -3.56 -17.71
CA LEU A 28 -2.97 -2.67 -16.58
C LEU A 28 -1.94 -1.54 -16.58
N GLY A 29 -0.68 -1.84 -16.90
CA GLY A 29 0.39 -0.84 -17.04
C GLY A 29 0.05 0.21 -18.09
N ILE A 30 -0.44 -0.22 -19.26
CA ILE A 30 -0.85 0.69 -20.35
C ILE A 30 -2.02 1.56 -19.89
N GLN A 31 -3.08 0.96 -19.35
CA GLN A 31 -4.23 1.72 -18.86
C GLN A 31 -3.84 2.72 -17.77
N ASN A 32 -2.97 2.33 -16.83
CA ASN A 32 -2.56 3.20 -15.73
C ASN A 32 -1.69 4.37 -16.21
N TYR A 33 -0.82 4.13 -17.19
CA TYR A 33 0.06 5.15 -17.74
C TYR A 33 -0.71 6.17 -18.60
N TYR A 34 -1.54 5.68 -19.53
CA TYR A 34 -2.23 6.54 -20.49
C TYR A 34 -3.56 7.11 -20.01
N ASN A 35 -4.11 6.69 -18.85
CA ASN A 35 -5.41 7.19 -18.39
C ASN A 35 -5.47 8.71 -18.14
N ILE A 36 -4.33 9.40 -18.09
CA ILE A 36 -4.27 10.87 -17.97
C ILE A 36 -4.36 11.56 -19.34
N ALA A 37 -4.20 10.83 -20.45
CA ALA A 37 -4.34 11.41 -21.79
C ALA A 37 -5.82 11.69 -22.12
N THR A 38 -6.07 12.86 -22.69
CA THR A 38 -7.40 13.23 -23.20
C THR A 38 -7.84 12.27 -24.29
N MET A 39 -9.12 11.89 -24.30
CA MET A 39 -9.70 10.97 -25.30
C MET A 39 -9.07 9.57 -25.36
N VAL A 40 -8.30 9.16 -24.33
CA VAL A 40 -7.64 7.85 -24.26
C VAL A 40 -8.57 6.66 -24.53
N ASN A 41 -9.86 6.78 -24.20
CA ASN A 41 -10.87 5.75 -24.47
C ASN A 41 -11.06 5.48 -25.96
N ILE A 42 -10.92 6.49 -26.82
CA ILE A 42 -11.03 6.34 -28.27
C ILE A 42 -9.80 5.63 -28.82
N ASP A 43 -8.61 6.09 -28.44
CA ASP A 43 -7.35 5.53 -28.95
C ASP A 43 -7.12 4.10 -28.46
N LEU A 44 -7.27 3.85 -27.16
CA LEU A 44 -7.16 2.50 -26.62
C LEU A 44 -8.30 1.59 -27.05
N GLY A 45 -9.48 2.13 -27.38
CA GLY A 45 -10.57 1.37 -28.01
C GLY A 45 -10.22 0.90 -29.43
N ARG A 46 -9.61 1.76 -30.25
CA ARG A 46 -9.11 1.36 -31.59
C ARG A 46 -8.06 0.25 -31.50
N ILE A 47 -7.11 0.38 -30.56
CA ILE A 47 -6.06 -0.62 -30.33
C ILE A 47 -6.65 -1.91 -29.74
N GLY A 48 -7.60 -1.78 -28.80
CA GLY A 48 -8.30 -2.87 -28.15
C GLY A 48 -9.11 -3.72 -29.13
N TYR A 49 -9.77 -3.10 -30.10
CA TYR A 49 -10.45 -3.80 -31.19
C TYR A 49 -9.49 -4.71 -31.99
N ILE A 50 -8.30 -4.20 -32.33
CA ILE A 50 -7.28 -4.99 -33.05
C ILE A 50 -6.80 -6.15 -32.18
N LEU A 51 -6.55 -5.94 -30.89
CA LEU A 51 -6.15 -7.02 -29.97
C LEU A 51 -7.23 -8.07 -29.81
N THR A 52 -8.49 -7.66 -29.74
CA THR A 52 -9.67 -8.53 -29.65
C THR A 52 -9.75 -9.45 -30.86
N ARG A 53 -9.44 -8.96 -32.07
CA ARG A 53 -9.32 -9.80 -33.27
C ARG A 53 -8.19 -10.82 -33.17
N ILE A 54 -7.03 -10.43 -32.63
CA ILE A 54 -5.89 -11.34 -32.44
C ILE A 54 -6.23 -12.43 -31.42
N LEU A 55 -6.88 -12.06 -30.31
CA LEU A 55 -7.37 -13.01 -29.31
C LEU A 55 -8.38 -13.98 -29.92
N LYS A 56 -9.35 -13.47 -30.70
CA LYS A 56 -10.33 -14.31 -31.41
C LYS A 56 -9.65 -15.34 -32.32
N ASN A 57 -8.65 -14.92 -33.09
CA ASN A 57 -7.95 -15.79 -34.03
C ASN A 57 -7.06 -16.84 -33.34
N ARG A 58 -6.50 -16.52 -32.17
CA ARG A 58 -5.53 -17.41 -31.48
C ARG A 58 -6.14 -18.29 -30.39
N LEU A 59 -7.15 -17.78 -29.69
CA LEU A 59 -7.77 -18.42 -28.54
C LEU A 59 -9.23 -18.80 -28.77
N GLY A 60 -9.78 -18.50 -29.96
CA GLY A 60 -11.15 -18.85 -30.34
C GLY A 60 -12.19 -17.80 -29.93
N LYS A 61 -13.47 -18.16 -29.95
CA LYS A 61 -14.58 -17.24 -29.66
C LYS A 61 -14.59 -16.85 -28.17
N GLY A 62 -14.59 -15.54 -27.90
CA GLY A 62 -14.78 -15.02 -26.55
C GLY A 62 -16.18 -15.32 -26.00
N ASN A 63 -16.32 -15.33 -24.68
CA ASN A 63 -17.56 -15.60 -23.95
C ASN A 63 -17.84 -14.48 -22.93
N TYR A 64 -18.89 -14.62 -22.11
CA TYR A 64 -19.27 -13.61 -21.10
C TYR A 64 -18.97 -14.04 -19.65
N LYS A 65 -18.32 -15.20 -19.45
CA LYS A 65 -17.94 -15.70 -18.12
C LYS A 65 -16.69 -14.96 -17.66
N LYS A 66 -16.84 -14.12 -16.63
CA LYS A 66 -15.77 -13.28 -16.09
C LYS A 66 -15.39 -13.81 -14.71
N ASP A 67 -14.11 -13.71 -14.35
CA ASP A 67 -13.66 -13.94 -12.99
C ASP A 67 -13.97 -12.73 -12.10
N ILE A 68 -13.96 -12.95 -10.78
CA ILE A 68 -14.29 -11.93 -9.77
C ILE A 68 -13.40 -10.69 -9.92
N LEU A 69 -12.13 -10.88 -10.29
CA LEU A 69 -11.18 -9.78 -10.43
C LEU A 69 -11.51 -8.88 -11.62
N TYR A 70 -11.87 -9.48 -12.75
CA TYR A 70 -12.30 -8.78 -13.96
C TYR A 70 -13.59 -8.02 -13.68
N GLU A 71 -14.59 -8.66 -13.08
CA GLU A 71 -15.87 -8.01 -12.76
C GLU A 71 -15.68 -6.81 -11.84
N ARG A 72 -14.87 -6.95 -10.78
CA ARG A 72 -14.57 -5.84 -9.88
C ARG A 72 -13.94 -4.65 -10.60
N ARG A 73 -13.10 -4.91 -11.60
CA ARG A 73 -12.38 -3.86 -12.34
C ARG A 73 -13.20 -3.23 -13.45
N TYR A 74 -13.94 -4.03 -14.20
CA TYR A 74 -14.65 -3.63 -15.41
C TYR A 74 -16.16 -3.83 -15.30
N SER A 75 -16.72 -3.70 -14.09
CA SER A 75 -18.15 -3.93 -13.78
C SER A 75 -19.12 -3.17 -14.69
N LYS A 76 -18.72 -1.98 -15.15
CA LYS A 76 -19.52 -1.13 -16.03
C LYS A 76 -19.47 -1.53 -17.51
N TYR A 77 -18.75 -2.60 -17.85
CA TYR A 77 -18.51 -3.02 -19.23
C TYR A 77 -18.97 -4.46 -19.47
N ASN A 78 -19.65 -4.66 -20.60
CA ASN A 78 -20.12 -5.98 -21.02
C ASN A 78 -19.36 -6.51 -22.24
N TYR A 79 -18.03 -6.53 -22.16
CA TYR A 79 -17.20 -7.09 -23.22
C TYR A 79 -17.20 -8.62 -23.21
N LYS A 80 -17.02 -9.19 -24.41
CA LYS A 80 -16.62 -10.60 -24.53
C LYS A 80 -15.19 -10.76 -24.03
N VAL A 81 -14.94 -11.83 -23.31
CA VAL A 81 -13.67 -12.11 -22.64
C VAL A 81 -13.12 -13.49 -23.00
N TRP A 82 -11.82 -13.66 -22.77
CA TRP A 82 -11.10 -14.92 -22.93
C TRP A 82 -10.59 -15.36 -21.58
N ASN A 83 -10.79 -16.63 -21.25
CA ASN A 83 -10.34 -17.22 -20.01
C ASN A 83 -9.18 -18.18 -20.29
N VAL A 84 -8.11 -18.04 -19.53
CA VAL A 84 -6.93 -18.92 -19.59
C VAL A 84 -6.68 -19.41 -18.17
N ASN A 85 -6.85 -20.73 -17.96
CA ASN A 85 -6.62 -21.38 -16.66
C ASN A 85 -7.31 -20.64 -15.49
N LYS A 86 -8.63 -20.43 -15.63
CA LYS A 86 -9.51 -19.72 -14.69
C LYS A 86 -9.20 -18.22 -14.47
N ILE A 87 -8.31 -17.61 -15.27
CA ILE A 87 -8.06 -16.17 -15.26
C ILE A 87 -8.67 -15.53 -16.50
N THR A 88 -9.44 -14.48 -16.30
CA THR A 88 -9.99 -13.67 -17.38
C THR A 88 -8.97 -12.65 -17.88
N LEU A 89 -8.71 -12.64 -19.19
CA LEU A 89 -7.80 -11.69 -19.82
C LEU A 89 -8.42 -10.29 -19.87
N PHE A 90 -7.63 -9.28 -19.50
CA PHE A 90 -8.03 -7.87 -19.52
C PHE A 90 -8.07 -7.30 -20.93
N THR A 91 -8.85 -6.25 -21.14
CA THR A 91 -8.92 -5.54 -22.43
C THR A 91 -8.42 -4.09 -22.31
N LEU A 92 -7.85 -3.55 -23.39
CA LEU A 92 -7.55 -2.11 -23.52
C LEU A 92 -8.80 -1.26 -23.75
N ASP A 93 -9.88 -1.84 -24.27
CA ASP A 93 -11.14 -1.12 -24.56
C ASP A 93 -11.79 -0.50 -23.32
N ALA A 94 -11.40 -0.97 -22.13
CA ALA A 94 -11.98 -0.58 -20.85
C ALA A 94 -11.12 0.49 -20.12
N CYS A 95 -10.52 1.43 -20.84
CA CYS A 95 -9.78 2.54 -20.25
C CYS A 95 -10.65 3.80 -20.14
N LYS A 96 -10.64 4.44 -18.96
CA LYS A 96 -11.31 5.72 -18.73
C LYS A 96 -10.29 6.81 -18.44
N PHE A 97 -10.53 7.98 -19.01
CA PHE A 97 -9.79 9.18 -18.63
C PHE A 97 -9.94 9.45 -17.13
N LYS A 98 -8.82 9.75 -16.49
CA LYS A 98 -8.72 10.13 -15.09
C LYS A 98 -8.10 11.50 -15.03
N VAL A 99 -8.91 12.47 -14.59
CA VAL A 99 -8.43 13.83 -14.36
C VAL A 99 -7.23 13.79 -13.41
N PRO A 100 -6.06 14.30 -13.82
CA PRO A 100 -4.90 14.39 -12.94
C PRO A 100 -5.27 15.36 -11.82
N LYS A 101 -5.22 14.86 -10.58
CA LYS A 101 -5.46 15.69 -9.41
C LYS A 101 -4.11 16.19 -8.91
N GLN A 102 -4.04 17.47 -8.58
CA GLN A 102 -2.88 18.01 -7.89
C GLN A 102 -2.63 17.23 -6.60
N TYR A 103 -1.35 17.11 -6.24
CA TYR A 103 -0.94 16.44 -5.02
C TYR A 103 -1.60 17.12 -3.82
N SER A 104 -2.32 16.34 -3.02
CA SER A 104 -2.89 16.80 -1.75
C SER A 104 -2.20 16.05 -0.60
N PRO A 105 -1.41 16.75 0.24
CA PRO A 105 -0.71 16.14 1.37
C PRO A 105 -1.65 15.36 2.29
N LYS A 106 -2.87 15.87 2.51
CA LYS A 106 -3.89 15.31 3.41
C LYS A 106 -4.49 13.98 2.93
N LYS A 107 -4.40 13.65 1.63
CA LYS A 107 -5.05 12.48 1.05
C LYS A 107 -4.17 11.23 1.07
N LYS A 108 -2.84 11.40 0.99
CA LYS A 108 -1.88 10.30 1.02
C LYS A 108 -1.81 9.66 2.41
N THR A 109 -1.80 10.51 3.44
CA THR A 109 -1.89 10.15 4.86
C THR A 109 -3.05 9.18 5.12
N ARG A 110 -4.27 9.50 4.65
CA ARG A 110 -5.46 8.64 4.85
C ARG A 110 -5.41 7.30 4.09
N ILE A 111 -4.83 7.26 2.89
CA ILE A 111 -4.70 6.01 2.11
C ILE A 111 -3.64 5.09 2.71
N GLU A 112 -2.54 5.63 3.21
CA GLU A 112 -1.50 4.87 3.93
C GLU A 112 -2.04 4.30 5.23
N ILE A 113 -2.79 5.10 6.00
CA ILE A 113 -3.50 4.63 7.20
C ILE A 113 -4.45 3.46 6.87
N ASP A 114 -5.34 3.61 5.90
CA ASP A 114 -6.31 2.57 5.52
C ASP A 114 -5.63 1.30 4.99
N ARG A 115 -4.46 1.43 4.34
CA ARG A 115 -3.65 0.27 3.96
C ARG A 115 -3.04 -0.41 5.18
N LEU A 116 -2.52 0.37 6.11
CA LEU A 116 -1.88 -0.14 7.33
C LEU A 116 -2.89 -0.81 8.28
N TYR A 117 -4.13 -0.30 8.37
CA TYR A 117 -5.21 -0.94 9.12
C TYR A 117 -5.65 -2.28 8.51
N ARG A 118 -5.71 -2.38 7.17
CA ARG A 118 -6.02 -3.65 6.49
C ARG A 118 -5.00 -4.76 6.74
N TYR A 119 -3.73 -4.43 6.96
CA TYR A 119 -2.72 -5.43 7.35
C TYR A 119 -2.91 -5.94 8.78
N THR A 120 -3.48 -5.13 9.68
CA THR A 120 -3.73 -5.55 11.07
C THR A 120 -5.00 -6.37 11.25
N GLU A 121 -6.01 -6.21 10.39
CA GLU A 121 -7.21 -7.06 10.40
C GLU A 121 -6.91 -8.52 9.99
N LEU A 122 -5.77 -8.76 9.33
CA LEU A 122 -5.28 -10.09 8.97
C LEU A 122 -4.61 -10.84 10.14
N GLY A 123 -4.61 -10.27 11.36
CA GLY A 123 -4.19 -10.96 12.57
C GLY A 123 -2.67 -11.05 12.79
N ASP A 124 -1.85 -10.48 11.91
CA ASP A 124 -0.41 -10.43 12.11
C ASP A 124 -0.05 -9.38 13.17
N LYS A 125 0.31 -9.85 14.38
CA LYS A 125 1.00 -9.08 15.42
C LYS A 125 2.42 -8.72 14.96
N ASN A 126 2.54 -7.97 13.89
CA ASN A 126 3.83 -7.58 13.35
C ASN A 126 4.26 -6.25 13.99
N TRP A 127 5.31 -6.32 14.83
CA TRP A 127 5.92 -5.16 15.49
C TRP A 127 6.24 -4.02 14.51
N GLU A 128 6.66 -4.34 13.28
CA GLU A 128 6.97 -3.33 12.27
C GLU A 128 5.73 -2.54 11.79
N VAL A 129 4.56 -3.19 11.75
CA VAL A 129 3.30 -2.53 11.40
C VAL A 129 2.86 -1.61 12.53
N LEU A 130 2.95 -2.08 13.78
CA LEU A 130 2.68 -1.25 14.96
C LEU A 130 3.64 -0.06 15.03
N ARG A 131 4.91 -0.30 14.71
CA ARG A 131 5.96 0.70 14.69
C ARG A 131 5.71 1.79 13.64
N ALA A 132 5.23 1.41 12.46
CA ALA A 132 4.79 2.34 11.44
C ALA A 132 3.55 3.16 11.89
N LYS A 133 2.58 2.53 12.60
CA LYS A 133 1.40 3.23 13.13
C LYS A 133 1.76 4.30 14.15
N VAL A 134 2.61 3.96 15.14
CA VAL A 134 3.06 4.93 16.14
C VAL A 134 3.80 6.08 15.47
N ARG A 135 4.73 5.80 14.56
CA ARG A 135 5.43 6.86 13.81
C ARG A 135 4.47 7.80 13.07
N TYR A 136 3.42 7.23 12.47
CA TYR A 136 2.39 7.98 11.79
C TYR A 136 1.58 8.88 12.75
N MET A 137 1.12 8.36 13.90
CA MET A 137 0.32 9.12 14.86
C MET A 137 1.05 10.36 15.38
N TYR A 138 2.35 10.25 15.59
CA TYR A 138 3.20 11.36 16.04
C TYR A 138 3.69 12.26 14.88
N ASN A 139 3.21 12.05 13.64
CA ASN A 139 3.65 12.77 12.44
C ASN A 139 5.18 12.79 12.28
N SER A 140 5.83 11.67 12.62
CA SER A 140 7.29 11.52 12.68
C SER A 140 8.02 12.55 13.57
N LYS A 141 7.37 13.13 14.59
CA LYS A 141 8.00 14.02 15.56
C LYS A 141 8.26 13.30 16.88
N CYS A 142 9.39 13.58 17.49
CA CYS A 142 9.70 13.11 18.84
C CYS A 142 8.67 13.67 19.82
N ALA A 143 8.09 12.83 20.68
CA ALA A 143 7.08 13.26 21.64
C ALA A 143 7.64 14.22 22.70
N VAL A 144 8.92 14.10 23.03
CA VAL A 144 9.58 14.96 24.02
C VAL A 144 10.08 16.26 23.39
N THR A 145 10.91 16.17 22.34
CA THR A 145 11.54 17.38 21.75
C THR A 145 10.66 18.09 20.72
N ASN A 146 9.57 17.46 20.26
CA ASN A 146 8.71 17.93 19.17
C ASN A 146 9.43 18.14 17.81
N GLU A 147 10.71 17.74 17.73
CA GLU A 147 11.50 17.82 16.52
C GLU A 147 11.20 16.65 15.59
N TYR A 148 11.26 16.91 14.29
CA TYR A 148 11.07 15.89 13.29
C TYR A 148 12.21 14.86 13.30
N ILE A 149 11.84 13.58 13.17
CA ILE A 149 12.77 12.45 13.10
C ILE A 149 13.04 12.14 11.63
N ASN A 150 14.17 12.64 11.14
CA ASN A 150 14.64 12.46 9.77
C ASN A 150 14.84 10.97 9.41
N GLY A 151 14.61 10.65 8.13
CA GLY A 151 14.55 9.29 7.61
C GLY A 151 15.84 8.48 7.75
N ASN A 152 15.74 7.34 8.44
CA ASN A 152 16.50 6.08 8.28
C ASN A 152 15.99 5.03 9.29
N ASN A 153 14.68 4.99 9.56
CA ASN A 153 14.06 4.20 10.65
C ASN A 153 14.76 4.32 12.02
N ASN A 154 15.55 5.38 12.22
CA ASN A 154 16.32 5.62 13.44
C ASN A 154 15.47 6.35 14.47
N PHE A 155 14.41 5.67 14.90
CA PHE A 155 13.49 6.11 15.94
C PHE A 155 13.19 4.95 16.86
N HIS A 156 13.01 5.24 18.14
CA HIS A 156 12.69 4.23 19.13
C HIS A 156 11.24 4.40 19.56
N ILE A 157 10.57 3.28 19.81
CA ILE A 157 9.27 3.28 20.46
C ILE A 157 9.51 2.85 21.89
N HIS A 158 9.05 3.67 22.82
CA HIS A 158 9.10 3.39 24.24
C HIS A 158 7.69 3.08 24.74
N HIS A 159 7.57 2.16 25.70
CA HIS A 159 6.31 1.93 26.38
C HIS A 159 6.14 2.94 27.51
N ILE A 160 5.00 3.64 27.56
CA ILE A 160 4.72 4.57 28.67
C ILE A 160 4.70 3.79 29.98
N ILE A 161 3.96 2.69 30.05
CA ILE A 161 4.04 1.70 31.12
C ILE A 161 4.92 0.55 30.62
N PRO A 162 6.08 0.28 31.25
CA PRO A 162 6.98 -0.79 30.82
C PRO A 162 6.30 -2.16 30.79
N GLN A 163 6.74 -3.03 29.86
CA GLN A 163 6.20 -4.41 29.77
C GLN A 163 6.39 -5.21 31.06
N LYS A 164 7.51 -5.04 31.75
CA LYS A 164 7.77 -5.64 33.08
C LYS A 164 6.68 -5.32 34.12
N ASN A 165 5.96 -4.21 33.92
CA ASN A 165 4.93 -3.72 34.84
C ASN A 165 3.51 -3.93 34.26
N GLY A 166 3.34 -4.84 33.31
CA GLY A 166 2.04 -5.15 32.70
C GLY A 166 1.64 -4.22 31.54
N GLY A 167 2.55 -3.39 31.04
CA GLY A 167 2.34 -2.57 29.85
C GLY A 167 2.06 -3.41 28.60
N LYS A 168 0.93 -3.15 27.94
CA LYS A 168 0.55 -3.82 26.68
C LYS A 168 1.07 -3.07 25.46
N ASP A 169 1.18 -3.77 24.32
CA ASP A 169 1.53 -3.19 23.01
C ASP A 169 0.33 -2.50 22.34
N THR A 170 -0.37 -1.64 23.08
CA THR A 170 -1.48 -0.83 22.56
C THR A 170 -0.96 0.53 22.11
N LEU A 171 -1.62 1.14 21.12
CA LEU A 171 -1.18 2.42 20.55
C LEU A 171 -1.12 3.53 21.61
N GLU A 172 -2.01 3.48 22.60
CA GLU A 172 -2.09 4.44 23.72
C GLU A 172 -0.91 4.30 24.69
N ASN A 173 -0.29 3.12 24.77
CA ASN A 173 0.84 2.85 25.66
C ASN A 173 2.20 3.01 24.96
N LEU A 174 2.24 3.45 23.70
CA LEU A 174 3.47 3.58 22.93
C LEU A 174 3.75 5.04 22.57
N ILE A 175 5.01 5.44 22.74
CA ILE A 175 5.47 6.81 22.47
C ILE A 175 6.67 6.82 21.52
N LEU A 176 6.68 7.77 20.58
CA LEU A 176 7.74 7.91 19.58
C LEU A 176 8.86 8.82 20.10
N LEU A 177 10.07 8.29 20.20
CA LEU A 177 11.24 9.02 20.70
C LEU A 177 12.41 8.99 19.72
N LYS A 178 13.23 10.05 19.76
CA LYS A 178 14.58 10.00 19.21
C LYS A 178 15.44 9.00 20.01
N PRO A 179 16.40 8.31 19.38
CA PRO A 179 17.30 7.39 20.08
C PRO A 179 18.05 8.03 21.25
N GLU A 180 18.44 9.31 21.11
CA GLU A 180 19.12 10.07 22.16
C GLU A 180 18.24 10.28 23.39
N VAL A 181 16.98 10.67 23.18
CA VAL A 181 15.99 10.85 24.26
C VAL A 181 15.68 9.51 24.93
N HIS A 182 15.51 8.45 24.12
CA HIS A 182 15.30 7.10 24.64
C HIS A 182 16.47 6.61 25.50
N ARG A 183 17.72 6.92 25.11
CA ARG A 183 18.90 6.61 25.93
C ARG A 183 18.94 7.46 27.20
N ALA A 184 18.58 8.73 27.13
CA ALA A 184 18.55 9.63 28.28
C ALA A 184 17.60 9.13 29.38
N LEU A 185 16.40 8.65 29.01
CA LEU A 185 15.41 8.08 29.95
C LEU A 185 15.94 6.92 30.79
N HIS A 186 16.87 6.12 30.25
CA HIS A 186 17.46 4.96 30.94
C HIS A 186 18.86 5.25 31.51
N SER A 187 19.33 6.49 31.46
CA SER A 187 20.61 6.88 32.03
C SER A 187 20.53 7.06 33.55
N LYS A 188 21.68 6.97 34.25
CA LYS A 188 21.73 7.18 35.71
C LYS A 188 21.32 8.60 36.11
N ASN A 189 21.55 9.56 35.23
CA ASN A 189 21.25 10.98 35.44
C ASN A 189 20.00 11.40 34.64
N ALA A 190 19.07 10.48 34.40
CA ALA A 190 17.94 10.74 33.51
C ALA A 190 17.14 12.00 33.89
N ILE A 191 17.10 12.34 35.18
CA ILE A 191 16.43 13.53 35.74
C ILE A 191 16.98 14.84 35.17
N GLU A 192 18.29 14.91 34.86
CA GLU A 192 18.98 16.14 34.40
C GLU A 192 18.65 16.47 32.93
N TYR A 193 18.33 15.46 32.12
CA TYR A 193 18.06 15.63 30.70
C TYR A 193 16.58 15.98 30.52
N TYR A 194 16.25 17.22 30.12
CA TYR A 194 14.87 17.70 29.91
C TYR A 194 14.04 17.97 31.19
N GLU A 195 14.64 18.53 32.24
CA GLU A 195 13.97 18.94 33.49
C GLU A 195 12.74 19.85 33.30
N GLY A 196 12.63 20.58 32.19
CA GLY A 196 11.47 21.42 31.87
C GLY A 196 10.31 20.70 31.16
N ASN A 197 10.50 19.45 30.72
CA ASN A 197 9.54 18.77 29.84
C ASN A 197 8.59 17.84 30.60
N GLN A 198 7.30 18.17 30.57
CA GLN A 198 6.27 17.42 31.30
C GLN A 198 6.09 15.98 30.81
N THR A 199 6.19 15.74 29.49
CA THR A 199 6.09 14.39 28.90
C THR A 199 7.26 13.52 29.33
N TYR A 200 8.47 14.08 29.37
CA TYR A 200 9.66 13.36 29.81
C TYR A 200 9.59 12.99 31.30
N LYS A 201 9.16 13.92 32.17
CA LYS A 201 8.92 13.65 33.60
C LYS A 201 7.90 12.53 33.82
N MET A 202 6.79 12.56 33.09
CA MET A 202 5.77 11.51 33.16
C MET A 202 6.34 10.13 32.82
N LEU A 203 7.23 10.03 31.83
CA LEU A 203 7.90 8.78 31.45
C LEU A 203 8.92 8.32 32.50
N LEU A 204 9.61 9.26 33.17
CA LEU A 204 10.49 8.90 34.29
C LEU A 204 9.70 8.38 35.48
N GLU A 205 8.58 9.02 35.82
CA GLU A 205 7.70 8.57 36.90
C GLU A 205 7.11 7.17 36.65
N SER A 206 6.75 6.87 35.40
CA SER A 206 6.24 5.54 35.05
C SER A 206 7.31 4.45 35.11
N LEU A 207 8.59 4.82 34.95
CA LEU A 207 9.73 3.93 35.15
C LEU A 207 10.04 3.72 36.63
N SER A 208 9.89 4.76 37.48
CA SER A 208 10.25 4.72 38.90
C SER A 208 9.16 4.14 39.81
N LYS A 209 7.87 4.26 39.47
CA LYS A 209 6.73 3.73 40.26
C LYS A 209 6.71 2.20 40.43
N TYR A 210 7.65 1.49 39.84
CA TYR A 210 7.71 0.02 39.80
C TYR A 210 9.16 -0.50 39.86
N ILE A 211 10.04 0.25 40.55
CA ILE A 211 11.35 -0.22 41.01
C ILE A 211 11.22 -0.51 42.50
#